data_AF-A0A7W5J6Q5-F1
#
_entry.id   AF-A0A7W5J6Q5-F1
#
_cell.length_a   1.000
_cell.length_b   1.000
_cell.length_c   1.000
_cell.angle_alpha   90.00
_cell.angle_beta   90.00
_cell.angle_gamma   90.00
#
_symmetry.space_group_name_H-M   'P 1'
#
loop_
_entity.id
_entity.type
_entity.pdbx_description
1 polymer ?
#
loop_
_entity_poly.entity_id
_entity_poly.type
_entity_poly.pdbx_seq_one_letter_code
_entity_poly.pdbx_strand_id
1 'polypeptide(L)'
;MATRKAPAKKAATKKASKRSLDDVKNVTHTKPSRQSTKPEPSIGRIPEHILLGPGDYPERKSYFDYDDSQRAGTVGGKRVHMVMPRSVTLHDYRRREDGLRHHRAMVTIPPKLRENIAKLFGYEDSEDAGREVALTTAMVALADYAAATLIKEKTLLVVSSPADAHAEDRKAARVAVRNRGKARNGKIY
;
A
#
# COMPACT_ATOMS: atom_id res chain seq x y z
N MET A 1 57.63 21.84 -51.26
CA MET A 1 57.15 21.40 -49.92
C MET A 1 55.67 21.70 -49.82
N ALA A 2 54.82 20.78 -50.30
CA ALA A 2 54.07 19.78 -49.51
C ALA A 2 52.85 20.37 -48.77
N THR A 3 51.74 20.46 -49.50
CA THR A 3 50.38 20.76 -49.03
C THR A 3 49.88 19.65 -48.09
N ARG A 4 49.51 20.00 -46.85
CA ARG A 4 48.91 19.04 -45.90
C ARG A 4 47.39 19.07 -46.00
N LYS A 5 46.84 18.01 -46.60
CA LYS A 5 45.42 17.65 -46.64
C LYS A 5 44.82 17.55 -45.23
N ALA A 6 43.68 18.21 -45.01
CA ALA A 6 42.80 17.94 -43.87
C ALA A 6 42.09 16.58 -44.05
N PRO A 7 41.91 15.77 -42.99
CA PRO A 7 41.23 14.49 -43.10
C PRO A 7 39.70 14.67 -43.24
N ALA A 8 39.13 14.05 -44.27
CA ALA A 8 37.70 14.00 -44.51
C ALA A 8 36.97 13.26 -43.37
N LYS A 9 36.04 13.93 -42.70
CA LYS A 9 35.06 13.29 -41.80
C LYS A 9 34.18 12.37 -42.63
N LYS A 10 34.38 11.05 -42.50
CA LYS A 10 33.40 10.05 -42.97
C LYS A 10 32.10 10.27 -42.21
N ALA A 11 31.06 10.75 -42.88
CA ALA A 11 29.70 10.71 -42.37
C ALA A 11 29.27 9.23 -42.29
N ALA A 12 29.32 8.65 -41.09
CA ALA A 12 28.71 7.36 -40.84
C ALA A 12 27.19 7.54 -40.88
N THR A 13 26.58 7.27 -42.03
CA THR A 13 25.14 7.10 -42.17
C THR A 13 24.73 5.91 -41.31
N LYS A 14 24.35 6.16 -40.05
CA LYS A 14 23.59 5.20 -39.25
C LYS A 14 22.25 5.01 -39.96
N LYS A 15 22.13 3.98 -40.79
CA LYS A 15 20.81 3.44 -41.17
C LYS A 15 20.10 3.13 -39.86
N ALA A 16 19.05 3.88 -39.54
CA ALA A 16 18.13 3.52 -38.49
C ALA A 16 17.46 2.21 -38.94
N SER A 17 17.92 1.08 -38.40
CA SER A 17 17.20 -0.18 -38.50
C SER A 17 15.82 0.05 -37.90
N LYS A 18 14.76 -0.18 -38.69
CA LYS A 18 13.39 -0.21 -38.19
C LYS A 18 13.35 -1.26 -37.08
N ARG A 19 13.10 -0.84 -35.85
CA ARG A 19 12.94 -1.75 -34.70
C ARG A 19 11.78 -2.68 -35.03
N SER A 20 12.02 -3.98 -34.99
CA SER A 20 10.98 -4.99 -35.19
C SER A 20 10.15 -5.09 -33.90
N LEU A 21 8.88 -5.47 -34.01
CA LEU A 21 8.05 -5.83 -32.85
C LEU A 21 8.67 -6.98 -32.03
N ASP A 22 9.56 -7.78 -32.64
CA ASP A 22 10.30 -8.82 -31.91
C ASP A 22 11.38 -8.25 -30.98
N ASP A 23 11.90 -7.04 -31.22
CA ASP A 23 12.82 -6.36 -30.30
C ASP A 23 12.12 -5.94 -28.98
N VAL A 24 10.78 -5.82 -29.01
CA VAL A 24 9.96 -5.43 -27.85
C VAL A 24 9.73 -6.60 -26.90
N LYS A 25 9.81 -7.86 -27.38
CA LYS A 25 9.58 -9.06 -26.55
C LYS A 25 10.62 -9.25 -25.46
N ASN A 26 11.82 -8.70 -25.62
CA ASN A 26 12.93 -8.83 -24.66
C ASN A 26 13.13 -7.60 -23.77
N VAL A 27 12.21 -6.62 -23.77
CA VAL A 27 12.19 -5.57 -22.75
C VAL A 27 11.65 -6.17 -21.45
N THR A 28 12.45 -7.03 -20.84
CA THR A 28 12.28 -7.33 -19.42
C THR A 28 12.44 -6.00 -18.69
N HIS A 29 11.39 -5.57 -17.99
CA HIS A 29 11.49 -4.51 -17.00
C HIS A 29 12.28 -5.00 -15.79
N THR A 30 13.53 -5.43 -15.99
CA THR A 30 14.52 -5.60 -14.94
C THR A 30 14.91 -4.20 -14.50
N LYS A 31 14.06 -3.60 -13.67
CA LYS A 31 14.43 -2.38 -12.94
C LYS A 31 15.76 -2.68 -12.24
N PRO A 32 16.82 -1.89 -12.45
CA PRO A 32 18.05 -2.09 -11.72
C PRO A 32 17.71 -2.07 -10.22
N SER A 33 18.08 -3.15 -9.52
CA SER A 33 17.89 -3.24 -8.09
C SER A 33 18.71 -2.13 -7.45
N ARG A 34 18.04 -1.09 -6.94
CA ARG A 34 18.70 -0.03 -6.20
C ARG A 34 19.14 -0.64 -4.87
N GLN A 35 20.40 -1.01 -4.76
CA GLN A 35 20.97 -1.46 -3.50
C GLN A 35 20.87 -0.30 -2.50
N SER A 36 20.11 -0.52 -1.42
CA SER A 36 20.05 0.42 -0.31
C SER A 36 21.41 0.42 0.38
N THR A 37 22.02 1.60 0.53
CA THR A 37 23.27 1.79 1.29
C THR A 37 23.03 1.91 2.80
N LYS A 38 21.76 2.03 3.24
CA LYS A 38 21.44 2.05 4.66
C LYS A 38 21.44 0.63 5.22
N PRO A 39 22.12 0.37 6.37
CA PRO A 39 22.03 -0.91 7.05
C PRO A 39 20.57 -1.18 7.41
N GLU A 40 20.03 -2.31 6.94
CA GLU A 40 18.68 -2.71 7.31
C GLU A 40 18.66 -3.10 8.79
N PRO A 41 17.63 -2.68 9.55
CA PRO A 41 17.49 -3.13 10.93
C PRO A 41 17.36 -4.65 10.93
N SER A 42 18.02 -5.32 11.89
CA SER A 42 17.88 -6.77 12.02
C SER A 42 16.41 -7.08 12.29
N ILE A 43 15.77 -7.84 11.40
CA ILE A 43 14.31 -8.06 11.41
C ILE A 43 13.79 -8.61 12.74
N GLY A 44 14.58 -9.47 13.39
CA GLY A 44 14.26 -10.03 14.71
C GLY A 44 14.25 -9.02 15.86
N ARG A 45 14.82 -7.81 15.68
CA ARG A 45 14.85 -6.74 16.70
C ARG A 45 13.89 -5.59 16.42
N ILE A 46 13.13 -5.64 15.32
CA ILE A 46 12.13 -4.60 15.04
C ILE A 46 11.06 -4.69 16.14
N PRO A 47 10.66 -3.60 16.82
CA PRO A 47 9.57 -3.68 17.79
C PRO A 47 8.23 -4.03 17.13
N GLU A 48 7.34 -4.77 17.80
CA GLU A 48 6.07 -5.22 17.20
C GLU A 48 5.16 -4.05 16.82
N HIS A 49 5.14 -3.00 17.66
CA HIS A 49 4.36 -1.80 17.38
C HIS A 49 4.81 -1.06 16.11
N ILE A 50 6.03 -1.31 15.58
CA ILE A 50 6.54 -0.75 14.31
C ILE A 50 6.06 -1.55 13.10
N LEU A 51 5.61 -2.79 13.27
CA LEU A 51 5.05 -3.61 12.20
C LEU A 51 3.56 -3.39 11.96
N LEU A 52 2.89 -2.73 12.89
CA LEU A 52 1.48 -2.38 12.76
C LEU A 52 1.30 -1.11 11.92
N GLY A 53 0.07 -0.77 11.54
CA GLY A 53 -0.22 0.58 11.04
C GLY A 53 -0.31 1.56 12.22
N PRO A 54 -0.10 2.88 12.01
CA PRO A 54 -0.49 3.89 13.02
C PRO A 54 -2.00 3.79 13.34
N GLY A 55 -2.75 3.24 12.39
CA GLY A 55 -4.15 2.87 12.51
C GLY A 55 -4.48 1.92 13.66
N ASP A 56 -3.60 0.98 13.97
CA ASP A 56 -3.89 -0.12 14.87
C ASP A 56 -3.46 0.11 16.32
N TYR A 57 -3.09 1.35 16.66
CA TYR A 57 -2.72 1.65 18.04
C TYR A 57 -3.90 1.38 18.99
N PRO A 58 -3.68 0.69 20.13
CA PRO A 58 -4.75 0.24 21.01
C PRO A 58 -5.69 1.37 21.46
N GLU A 59 -5.12 2.56 21.70
CA GLU A 59 -5.77 3.80 22.12
C GLU A 59 -6.80 4.33 21.09
N ARG A 60 -6.72 3.89 19.83
CA ARG A 60 -7.53 4.46 18.75
C ARG A 60 -8.87 3.77 18.63
N LYS A 61 -9.90 4.56 18.31
CA LYS A 61 -11.25 4.05 18.07
C LYS A 61 -11.40 3.44 16.67
N SER A 62 -10.63 3.90 15.69
CA SER A 62 -10.70 3.47 14.30
C SER A 62 -9.31 3.47 13.66
N TYR A 63 -9.16 2.70 12.59
CA TYR A 63 -7.93 2.67 11.78
C TYR A 63 -7.68 4.00 11.05
N PHE A 64 -8.72 4.62 10.48
CA PHE A 64 -8.63 5.93 9.83
C PHE A 64 -9.21 7.02 10.73
N ASP A 65 -8.88 8.28 10.42
CA ASP A 65 -9.61 9.42 10.94
C ASP A 65 -10.78 9.75 10.01
N TYR A 66 -11.93 10.07 10.60
CA TYR A 66 -13.17 10.37 9.90
C TYR A 66 -13.69 11.73 10.34
N ASP A 67 -14.15 12.52 9.38
CA ASP A 67 -14.98 13.70 9.61
C ASP A 67 -16.27 13.56 8.79
N ASP A 68 -17.37 13.32 9.50
CA ASP A 68 -18.73 13.15 8.97
C ASP A 68 -19.65 14.34 9.35
N SER A 69 -19.09 15.40 9.95
CA SER A 69 -19.83 16.59 10.38
C SER A 69 -20.31 17.46 9.20
N GLN A 70 -19.84 17.13 7.99
CA GLN A 70 -20.01 17.94 6.80
C GLN A 70 -21.23 17.54 5.98
N ARG A 71 -21.77 18.52 5.25
CA ARG A 71 -22.79 18.28 4.22
C ARG A 71 -22.15 17.76 2.95
N ALA A 72 -22.93 17.03 2.15
CA ALA A 72 -22.52 16.57 0.82
C ALA A 72 -21.88 17.71 0.01
N GLY A 73 -20.71 17.44 -0.56
CA GLY A 73 -19.89 18.44 -1.26
C GLY A 73 -19.79 18.18 -2.75
N THR A 74 -18.93 18.93 -3.44
CA THR A 74 -18.62 18.72 -4.86
C THR A 74 -17.12 18.58 -5.09
N VAL A 75 -16.71 17.60 -5.89
CA VAL A 75 -15.33 17.43 -6.36
C VAL A 75 -15.34 17.37 -7.88
N GLY A 76 -14.60 18.27 -8.54
CA GLY A 76 -14.59 18.38 -10.00
C GLY A 76 -15.98 18.63 -10.60
N GLY A 77 -16.82 19.42 -9.91
CA GLY A 77 -18.20 19.71 -10.32
C GLY A 77 -19.21 18.57 -10.09
N LYS A 78 -18.78 17.42 -9.59
CA LYS A 78 -19.68 16.29 -9.26
C LYS A 78 -19.99 16.26 -7.78
N ARG A 79 -21.25 16.05 -7.43
CA ARG A 79 -21.65 15.85 -6.03
C ARG A 79 -21.04 14.56 -5.49
N VAL A 80 -20.48 14.62 -4.29
CA VAL A 80 -19.84 13.49 -3.61
C VAL A 80 -20.30 13.40 -2.16
N HIS A 81 -20.30 12.17 -1.66
CA HIS A 81 -20.62 11.83 -0.28
C HIS A 81 -19.41 11.25 0.47
N MET A 82 -18.27 11.12 -0.21
CA MET A 82 -17.01 10.68 0.37
C MET A 82 -15.84 11.40 -0.30
N VAL A 83 -14.86 11.83 0.49
CA VAL A 83 -13.57 12.34 0.02
C VAL A 83 -12.46 11.50 0.65
N MET A 84 -11.66 10.85 -0.20
CA MET A 84 -10.50 10.05 0.21
C MET A 84 -9.29 10.41 -0.66
N PRO A 85 -8.33 11.17 -0.13
CA PRO A 85 -7.11 11.51 -0.87
C PRO A 85 -6.26 10.27 -1.20
N ARG A 86 -5.46 10.34 -2.27
CA ARG A 86 -4.53 9.26 -2.65
C ARG A 86 -3.43 8.97 -1.62
N SER A 87 -3.20 9.89 -0.68
CA SER A 87 -2.27 9.68 0.45
C SER A 87 -2.83 8.71 1.49
N VAL A 88 -4.14 8.47 1.49
CA VAL A 88 -4.79 7.47 2.35
C VAL A 88 -4.48 6.09 1.79
N THR A 89 -3.71 5.32 2.54
CA THR A 89 -3.25 3.98 2.13
C THR A 89 -3.29 3.02 3.31
N LEU A 90 -3.51 1.74 3.02
CA LEU A 90 -3.40 0.68 4.01
C LEU A 90 -1.93 0.32 4.25
N HIS A 91 -1.60 -0.04 5.49
CA HIS A 91 -0.28 -0.57 5.81
C HIS A 91 -0.08 -1.95 5.15
N ASP A 92 1.14 -2.24 4.68
CA ASP A 92 1.49 -3.53 4.05
C ASP A 92 2.00 -4.51 5.11
N TYR A 93 1.10 -5.29 5.71
CA TYR A 93 1.42 -6.25 6.76
C TYR A 93 2.07 -7.51 6.19
N ARG A 94 3.35 -7.68 6.47
CA ARG A 94 4.14 -8.85 6.09
C ARG A 94 4.69 -9.53 7.33
N ARG A 95 4.67 -10.86 7.29
CA ARG A 95 5.29 -11.74 8.29
C ARG A 95 6.79 -11.52 8.33
N ARG A 96 7.36 -11.45 9.53
CA ARG A 96 8.80 -11.28 9.74
C ARG A 96 9.60 -12.46 9.20
N GLU A 97 9.03 -13.66 9.30
CA GLU A 97 9.71 -14.94 9.09
C GLU A 97 10.05 -15.16 7.62
N ASP A 98 9.07 -14.92 6.75
CA ASP A 98 9.13 -15.25 5.33
C ASP A 98 8.90 -14.05 4.41
N GLY A 99 8.64 -12.86 4.97
CA GLY A 99 8.34 -11.64 4.22
C GLY A 99 7.09 -11.72 3.34
N LEU A 100 6.29 -12.78 3.51
CA LEU A 100 5.01 -12.96 2.83
C LEU A 100 3.93 -12.19 3.56
N ARG A 101 2.86 -11.85 2.84
CA ARG A 101 1.67 -11.26 3.45
C ARG A 101 0.96 -12.30 4.31
N HIS A 102 0.33 -11.85 5.40
CA HIS A 102 -0.43 -12.74 6.29
C HIS A 102 -1.51 -13.54 5.53
N HIS A 103 -2.10 -12.99 4.46
CA HIS A 103 -3.07 -13.67 3.61
C HIS A 103 -2.78 -13.41 2.11
N ARG A 104 -2.77 -14.47 1.28
CA ARG A 104 -2.41 -14.41 -0.16
C ARG A 104 -3.59 -14.12 -1.11
N ALA A 105 -4.79 -13.87 -0.60
CA ALA A 105 -5.94 -13.46 -1.41
C ALA A 105 -6.61 -12.21 -0.83
N MET A 106 -6.77 -11.18 -1.68
CA MET A 106 -7.71 -10.04 -1.65
C MET A 106 -8.01 -9.33 -0.30
N VAL A 107 -7.61 -8.05 -0.23
CA VAL A 107 -7.78 -7.04 0.85
C VAL A 107 -7.15 -7.42 2.19
N THR A 108 -6.13 -6.65 2.60
CA THR A 108 -5.58 -6.75 3.95
C THR A 108 -6.50 -6.05 4.93
N ILE A 109 -7.06 -6.80 5.89
CA ILE A 109 -7.94 -6.27 6.94
C ILE A 109 -7.08 -5.94 8.17
N PRO A 110 -6.93 -4.66 8.55
CA PRO A 110 -6.15 -4.25 9.70
C PRO A 110 -6.67 -4.90 11.00
N PRO A 111 -5.80 -5.28 11.95
CA PRO A 111 -6.21 -5.84 13.24
C PRO A 111 -7.30 -5.03 13.94
N LYS A 112 -7.17 -3.69 13.96
CA LYS A 112 -8.16 -2.83 14.64
C LYS A 112 -9.53 -2.85 13.99
N LEU A 113 -9.59 -3.02 12.67
CA LEU A 113 -10.87 -3.15 11.97
C LEU A 113 -11.55 -4.49 12.31
N ARG A 114 -10.78 -5.57 12.51
CA ARG A 114 -11.34 -6.85 12.95
C ARG A 114 -11.96 -6.75 14.34
N GLU A 115 -11.23 -6.15 15.28
CA GLU A 115 -11.72 -5.88 16.64
C GLU A 115 -13.03 -5.09 16.61
N ASN A 116 -13.06 -3.96 15.90
CA ASN A 116 -14.23 -3.11 15.83
C ASN A 116 -15.45 -3.83 15.25
N ILE A 117 -15.27 -4.67 14.22
CA ILE A 117 -16.36 -5.45 13.66
C ILE A 117 -16.82 -6.53 14.66
N ALA A 118 -15.89 -7.24 15.30
CA ALA A 118 -16.23 -8.27 16.29
C ALA A 118 -17.06 -7.73 17.46
N LYS A 119 -16.79 -6.50 17.91
CA LYS A 119 -17.58 -5.81 18.94
C LYS A 119 -19.04 -5.63 18.56
N LEU A 120 -19.36 -5.38 17.28
CA LEU A 120 -20.74 -5.27 16.81
C LEU A 120 -21.55 -6.56 16.98
N PHE A 121 -20.86 -7.70 17.08
CA PHE A 121 -21.45 -9.02 17.31
C PHE A 121 -21.29 -9.50 18.76
N GLY A 122 -20.79 -8.66 19.67
CA GLY A 122 -20.63 -8.98 21.09
C GLY A 122 -19.40 -9.84 21.43
N TYR A 123 -18.45 -10.02 20.50
CA TYR A 123 -17.25 -10.83 20.71
C TYR A 123 -16.05 -10.02 21.22
N GLU A 124 -16.27 -9.09 22.14
CA GLU A 124 -15.25 -8.11 22.56
C GLU A 124 -14.02 -8.74 23.23
N ASP A 125 -14.21 -9.88 23.91
CA ASP A 125 -13.20 -10.55 24.76
C ASP A 125 -12.96 -12.03 24.40
N SER A 126 -13.50 -12.54 23.30
CA SER A 126 -13.34 -13.95 22.92
C SER A 126 -12.15 -14.16 22.00
N GLU A 127 -11.37 -15.23 22.23
CA GLU A 127 -10.39 -15.75 21.26
C GLU A 127 -11.02 -16.07 19.88
N ASP A 128 -12.36 -16.10 19.83
CA ASP A 128 -13.21 -16.44 18.69
C ASP A 128 -13.67 -15.22 17.86
N ALA A 129 -13.31 -13.99 18.25
CA ALA A 129 -13.61 -12.75 17.53
C ALA A 129 -13.19 -12.77 16.05
N GLY A 130 -12.16 -13.56 15.72
CA GLY A 130 -11.68 -13.77 14.36
C GLY A 130 -12.16 -15.06 13.67
N ARG A 131 -12.90 -15.93 14.37
CA ARG A 131 -13.31 -17.27 13.89
C ARG A 131 -14.80 -17.39 13.59
N GLU A 132 -15.68 -16.78 14.40
CA GLU A 132 -17.13 -16.95 14.23
C GLU A 132 -17.78 -15.89 13.32
N VAL A 133 -17.19 -14.69 13.24
CA VAL A 133 -17.72 -13.64 12.37
C VAL A 133 -17.31 -13.92 10.92
N ALA A 134 -18.29 -14.02 10.02
CA ALA A 134 -18.07 -13.99 8.58
C ALA A 134 -17.59 -12.58 8.15
N LEU A 135 -16.34 -12.26 8.47
CA LEU A 135 -15.76 -10.91 8.47
C LEU A 135 -15.90 -10.22 7.12
N THR A 136 -15.63 -10.93 6.02
CA THR A 136 -15.78 -10.38 4.67
C THR A 136 -17.24 -9.99 4.38
N THR A 137 -18.20 -10.83 4.78
CA THR A 137 -19.64 -10.55 4.62
C THR A 137 -20.06 -9.36 5.46
N ALA A 138 -19.61 -9.31 6.72
CA ALA A 138 -19.87 -8.18 7.62
C ALA A 138 -19.31 -6.87 7.05
N MET A 139 -18.09 -6.88 6.50
CA MET A 139 -17.50 -5.72 5.84
C MET A 139 -18.32 -5.24 4.64
N VAL A 140 -18.78 -6.16 3.80
CA VAL A 140 -19.63 -5.81 2.64
C VAL A 140 -20.95 -5.19 3.10
N ALA A 141 -21.62 -5.80 4.08
CA ALA A 141 -22.89 -5.30 4.62
C ALA A 141 -22.74 -3.90 5.27
N LEU A 142 -21.68 -3.70 6.06
CA LEU A 142 -21.39 -2.40 6.68
C LEU A 142 -21.06 -1.33 5.64
N ALA A 143 -20.29 -1.67 4.60
CA ALA A 143 -19.96 -0.74 3.53
C ALA A 143 -21.20 -0.32 2.72
N ASP A 144 -22.09 -1.26 2.41
CA ASP A 144 -23.36 -0.98 1.73
C ASP A 144 -24.27 -0.08 2.58
N TYR A 145 -24.43 -0.44 3.86
CA TYR A 145 -25.20 0.37 4.82
C TYR A 145 -24.64 1.79 4.97
N ALA A 146 -23.33 1.94 5.12
CA ALA A 146 -22.69 3.25 5.24
C ALA A 146 -22.89 4.10 3.98
N ALA A 147 -22.73 3.51 2.79
CA ALA A 147 -22.96 4.22 1.52
C ALA A 147 -24.42 4.69 1.39
N ALA A 148 -25.38 3.80 1.70
CA ALA A 148 -26.80 4.14 1.69
C ALA A 148 -27.13 5.27 2.68
N THR A 149 -26.54 5.23 3.88
CA THR A 149 -26.74 6.22 4.94
C THR A 149 -26.20 7.59 4.53
N LEU A 150 -24.96 7.67 4.03
CA LEU A 150 -24.37 8.94 3.55
C LEU A 150 -25.20 9.59 2.44
N ILE A 151 -25.79 8.79 1.55
CA ILE A 151 -26.68 9.27 0.48
C ILE A 151 -28.00 9.79 1.08
N LYS A 152 -28.65 8.99 1.93
CA LYS A 152 -29.93 9.29 2.56
C LYS A 152 -29.85 10.58 3.40
N GLU A 153 -28.80 10.71 4.20
CA GLU A 153 -28.60 11.83 5.13
C GLU A 153 -27.98 13.06 4.45
N LYS A 154 -27.51 12.92 3.19
CA LYS A 154 -26.84 13.97 2.43
C LYS A 154 -25.60 14.52 3.15
N THR A 155 -24.89 13.65 3.85
CA THR A 155 -23.65 13.93 4.57
C THR A 155 -22.44 13.59 3.71
N LEU A 156 -21.29 14.18 4.06
CA LEU A 156 -20.00 13.93 3.44
C LEU A 156 -19.07 13.29 4.46
N LEU A 157 -18.52 12.12 4.12
CA LEU A 157 -17.46 11.49 4.89
C LEU A 157 -16.08 11.86 4.33
N VAL A 158 -15.28 12.59 5.09
CA VAL A 158 -13.87 12.83 4.77
C VAL A 158 -13.01 11.81 5.51
N VAL A 159 -12.13 11.12 4.78
CA VAL A 159 -11.24 10.10 5.33
C VAL A 159 -9.78 10.55 5.23
N SER A 160 -9.04 10.45 6.33
CA SER A 160 -7.59 10.70 6.37
C SER A 160 -6.81 9.59 7.07
N SER A 161 -5.53 9.46 6.69
CA SER A 161 -4.60 8.62 7.43
C SER A 161 -4.29 9.26 8.80
N PRO A 162 -4.08 8.45 9.84
CA PRO A 162 -3.65 8.95 11.14
C PRO A 162 -2.26 9.58 11.07
N ALA A 163 -1.98 10.49 12.00
CA ALA A 163 -0.62 10.97 12.21
C ALA A 163 0.30 9.80 12.61
N ASP A 164 1.48 9.72 12.01
CA ASP A 164 2.44 8.63 12.22
C ASP A 164 3.80 9.17 12.65
N ALA A 165 4.03 9.19 13.96
CA ALA A 165 5.31 9.62 14.55
C ALA A 165 6.48 8.69 14.15
N HIS A 166 6.19 7.45 13.74
CA HIS A 166 7.19 6.43 13.40
C HIS A 166 7.24 6.14 11.89
N ALA A 167 6.77 7.06 11.05
CA ALA A 167 6.62 6.82 9.61
C ALA A 167 7.89 6.31 8.92
N GLU A 168 9.05 6.88 9.24
CA GLU A 168 10.33 6.47 8.65
C GLU A 168 10.80 5.10 9.19
N ASP A 169 10.58 4.81 10.47
CA ASP A 169 10.93 3.53 11.08
C ASP A 169 10.06 2.40 10.50
N ARG A 170 8.75 2.62 10.38
CA ARG A 170 7.80 1.67 9.75
C ARG A 170 8.15 1.40 8.29
N LYS A 171 8.56 2.45 7.57
CA LYS A 171 9.00 2.34 6.17
C LYS A 171 10.29 1.52 6.07
N ALA A 172 11.27 1.75 6.94
CA ALA A 172 12.49 0.97 7.00
C ALA A 172 12.21 -0.50 7.34
N ALA A 173 11.37 -0.76 8.35
CA ALA A 173 10.93 -2.10 8.74
C ALA A 173 10.24 -2.84 7.59
N ARG A 174 9.29 -2.20 6.90
CA ARG A 174 8.60 -2.77 5.74
C ARG A 174 9.57 -3.15 4.62
N VAL A 175 10.55 -2.29 4.35
CA VAL A 175 11.56 -2.56 3.32
C VAL A 175 12.42 -3.76 3.71
N ALA A 176 12.87 -3.83 4.96
CA ALA A 176 13.67 -4.95 5.47
C ALA A 176 12.91 -6.29 5.40
N VAL A 177 11.66 -6.32 5.89
CA VAL A 177 10.81 -7.53 5.83
C VAL A 177 10.54 -7.95 4.39
N ARG A 178 10.25 -7.00 3.50
CA ARG A 178 10.09 -7.28 2.07
C ARG A 178 11.38 -7.77 1.43
N ASN A 179 12.55 -7.26 1.80
CA ASN A 179 13.81 -7.71 1.20
C ASN A 179 14.18 -9.12 1.67
N ARG A 180 13.91 -9.45 2.94
CA ARG A 180 14.03 -10.82 3.46
C ARG A 180 13.17 -11.82 2.70
N GLY A 181 11.90 -11.48 2.44
CA GLY A 181 11.05 -12.36 1.66
C GLY A 181 11.56 -12.58 0.24
N LYS A 182 12.23 -11.59 -0.37
CA LYS A 182 12.78 -11.70 -1.73
C LYS A 182 14.00 -12.59 -1.71
N ALA A 183 14.90 -12.39 -0.74
CA ALA A 183 16.07 -13.22 -0.55
C ALA A 183 15.69 -14.69 -0.30
N ARG A 184 14.64 -14.93 0.48
CA ARG A 184 14.20 -16.29 0.85
C ARG A 184 13.38 -16.98 -0.25
N ASN A 185 12.49 -16.26 -0.93
CA ASN A 185 11.51 -16.86 -1.85
C ASN A 185 11.79 -16.55 -3.33
N GLY A 186 12.84 -15.80 -3.65
CA GLY A 186 13.19 -15.34 -5.00
C GLY A 186 12.28 -14.22 -5.54
N LYS A 187 10.96 -14.46 -5.55
CA LYS A 187 9.93 -13.47 -5.85
C LYS A 187 8.94 -13.38 -4.69
N ILE A 188 8.44 -12.18 -4.43
CA ILE A 188 7.29 -12.00 -3.56
C ILE A 188 6.20 -11.31 -4.35
N TYR A 189 5.01 -11.91 -4.31
CA TYR A 189 3.77 -11.39 -4.87
C TYR A 189 2.97 -10.71 -3.76
#